data_AF-A0A2V8QY66-F1
#
_entry.id   AF-A0A2V8QY66-F1
#
_cell.length_a   1.000
_cell.length_b   1.000
_cell.length_c   1.000
_cell.angle_alpha   90.00
_cell.angle_beta   90.00
_cell.angle_gamma   90.00
#
_symmetry.space_group_name_H-M   'P 1'
#
loop_
_entity.id
_entity.type
_entity.pdbx_description
1 polymer ?
#
loop_
_entity_poly.entity_id
_entity_poly.type
_entity_poly.pdbx_seq_one_letter_code
_entity_poly.pdbx_strand_id
1 'polypeptide(L)'
;MKITDIRATTVTVPLEAPLRHANGCHWGRFVRTVVEVETDEGLVGLGEMGGGGESAESQFRAMKAYLVGHDPARLEEMRFLISNPTA
;
A
#
# COMPACT_ATOMS: atom_id res chain seq x y z
N MET A 1 -8.72 -16.41 9.61
CA MET A 1 -7.79 -15.65 8.76
C MET A 1 -7.31 -14.43 9.53
N LYS A 2 -6.01 -14.35 9.83
CA LYS A 2 -5.36 -13.21 10.49
C LYS A 2 -4.18 -12.74 9.66
N ILE A 3 -3.95 -11.44 9.60
CA ILE A 3 -2.76 -10.86 8.97
C ILE A 3 -1.52 -11.27 9.77
N THR A 4 -0.52 -11.83 9.09
CA THR A 4 0.77 -12.22 9.66
C THR A 4 1.88 -11.26 9.26
N ASP A 5 1.82 -10.70 8.04
CA ASP A 5 2.76 -9.70 7.58
C ASP A 5 2.13 -8.74 6.55
N ILE A 6 2.73 -7.56 6.42
CA ILE A 6 2.42 -6.59 5.36
C ILE A 6 3.72 -6.16 4.69
N ARG A 7 3.86 -6.33 3.38
CA ARG A 7 5.02 -5.82 2.65
C ARG A 7 4.58 -4.76 1.65
N ALA A 8 5.40 -3.75 1.49
CA ALA A 8 5.23 -2.74 0.47
C ALA A 8 6.51 -2.66 -0.36
N THR A 9 6.34 -2.71 -1.67
CA THR A 9 7.46 -2.62 -2.62
C THR A 9 7.13 -1.52 -3.62
N THR A 10 7.90 -0.45 -3.62
CA THR A 10 7.78 0.59 -4.63
C THR A 10 8.48 0.16 -5.90
N VAL A 11 7.76 0.31 -7.01
CA VAL A 11 8.25 0.00 -8.35
C VAL A 11 8.12 1.22 -9.24
N THR A 12 8.94 1.25 -10.29
CA THR A 12 8.80 2.23 -11.36
C THR A 12 8.52 1.55 -12.68
N VAL A 13 7.50 2.03 -13.40
CA VAL A 13 7.12 1.53 -14.72
C VAL A 13 7.39 2.63 -15.75
N PRO A 14 8.22 2.39 -16.78
CA PRO A 14 8.54 3.40 -17.77
C PRO A 14 7.32 3.79 -18.60
N LEU A 15 7.30 5.04 -19.06
CA LEU A 15 6.33 5.52 -20.04
C LEU A 15 6.90 5.40 -21.45
N GLU A 16 6.08 4.92 -22.38
CA GLU A 16 6.45 4.84 -23.80
C GLU A 16 6.63 6.23 -24.43
N ALA A 17 5.85 7.22 -23.99
CA ALA A 17 5.88 8.58 -24.53
C ALA A 17 5.58 9.64 -23.44
N PRO A 18 5.98 10.91 -23.66
CA PRO A 18 5.67 12.00 -22.73
C PRO A 18 4.16 12.24 -22.59
N LEU A 19 3.65 12.15 -21.36
CA LEU A 19 2.25 12.45 -21.03
C LEU A 19 2.13 13.87 -20.47
N ARG A 20 1.47 14.78 -21.20
CA ARG A 20 1.26 16.18 -20.81
C ARG A 20 -0.13 16.38 -20.19
N HIS A 21 -0.20 17.25 -19.19
CA HIS A 21 -1.43 17.64 -18.49
C HIS A 21 -1.32 19.07 -17.95
N ALA A 22 -2.39 19.61 -17.35
CA ALA A 22 -2.40 20.98 -16.82
C ALA A 22 -1.26 21.28 -15.82
N ASN A 23 -0.82 20.25 -15.08
CA ASN A 23 0.28 20.36 -14.11
C ASN A 23 1.69 20.09 -14.71
N GLY A 24 1.84 20.07 -16.04
CA GLY A 24 3.13 19.83 -16.72
C GLY A 24 3.19 18.52 -17.50
N CYS A 25 4.25 17.74 -17.31
CA CYS A 25 4.46 16.47 -18.00
C CYS A 25 5.00 15.41 -17.02
N HIS A 26 4.56 14.17 -17.16
CA HIS A 26 5.09 13.06 -16.37
C HIS A 26 6.58 12.82 -16.63
N TRP A 27 7.27 12.28 -15.62
CA TRP A 27 8.74 12.15 -15.55
C TRP A 27 9.27 10.89 -16.26
N GLY A 28 8.66 10.51 -17.38
CA GLY A 28 9.03 9.32 -18.16
C GLY A 28 8.76 7.98 -17.48
N ARG A 29 8.09 7.98 -16.31
CA ARG A 29 7.70 6.77 -15.57
C ARG A 29 6.54 7.05 -14.62
N PHE A 30 5.83 6.01 -14.25
CA PHE A 30 4.97 5.98 -13.07
C PHE A 30 5.69 5.32 -11.90
N VAL A 31 5.43 5.83 -10.70
CA VAL A 31 5.86 5.25 -9.44
C VAL A 31 4.62 4.71 -8.75
N ARG A 32 4.63 3.43 -8.38
CA ARG A 32 3.52 2.74 -7.70
C ARG A 32 4.08 1.92 -6.54
N THR A 33 3.30 1.73 -5.49
CA THR A 33 3.67 0.86 -4.38
C THR A 33 2.72 -0.34 -4.36
N VAL A 34 3.29 -1.53 -4.60
CA VAL A 34 2.57 -2.81 -4.48
C VAL A 34 2.57 -3.21 -3.03
N VAL A 35 1.39 -3.57 -2.51
CA VAL A 35 1.19 -3.96 -1.12
C VAL A 35 0.77 -5.42 -1.09
N GLU A 36 1.49 -6.21 -0.32
CA GLU A 36 1.20 -7.62 -0.05
C GLU A 36 0.71 -7.75 1.39
N VAL A 37 -0.41 -8.45 1.60
CA VAL A 37 -0.94 -8.78 2.93
C VAL A 37 -0.94 -10.30 3.07
N GLU A 38 -0.07 -10.82 3.92
CA GLU A 38 0.04 -12.25 4.20
C GLU A 38 -0.86 -12.65 5.36
N THR A 39 -1.37 -13.88 5.32
CA THR A 39 -2.27 -14.41 6.34
C THR A 39 -1.77 -15.71 6.95
N ASP A 40 -2.30 -16.05 8.13
CA ASP A 40 -2.06 -17.33 8.82
C ASP A 40 -2.63 -18.56 8.10
N GLU A 41 -3.44 -18.35 7.05
CA GLU A 41 -4.00 -19.40 6.20
C GLU A 41 -3.17 -19.63 4.91
N GLY A 42 -2.04 -18.93 4.77
CA GLY A 42 -1.15 -19.05 3.60
C GLY A 42 -1.63 -18.30 2.36
N LEU A 43 -2.62 -17.40 2.50
CA LEU A 43 -3.07 -16.51 1.43
C LEU A 43 -2.27 -15.21 1.42
N VAL A 44 -2.05 -14.68 0.22
CA VAL A 44 -1.47 -13.34 -0.01
C VAL A 44 -2.47 -12.49 -0.78
N GLY A 45 -2.93 -11.41 -0.16
CA GLY A 45 -3.72 -10.36 -0.82
C GLY A 45 -2.80 -9.33 -1.47
N LEU A 46 -3.15 -8.88 -2.68
CA LEU A 46 -2.41 -7.84 -3.40
C LEU A 46 -3.23 -6.57 -3.53
N GLY A 47 -2.60 -5.44 -3.23
CA GLY A 47 -3.15 -4.10 -3.39
C GLY A 47 -2.14 -3.14 -4.02
N GLU A 48 -2.61 -1.98 -4.44
CA GLU A 48 -1.79 -0.96 -5.08
C GLU A 48 -2.15 0.44 -4.56
N MET A 49 -1.13 1.24 -4.29
CA MET A 49 -1.25 2.63 -3.86
C MET A 49 -0.50 3.56 -4.81
N GLY A 50 -0.83 4.86 -4.74
CA GLY A 50 -0.13 5.93 -5.45
C GLY A 50 1.38 5.93 -5.23
N GLY A 51 2.11 6.69 -6.04
CA GLY A 51 3.54 6.85 -5.82
C GLY A 51 3.81 7.60 -4.51
N GLY A 52 4.74 7.09 -3.71
CA GLY A 52 5.29 7.79 -2.55
C GLY A 52 6.76 7.45 -2.29
N GLY A 53 7.37 6.56 -3.07
CA GLY A 53 8.73 6.12 -2.83
C GLY A 53 8.89 5.46 -1.47
N GLU A 54 10.03 5.70 -0.85
CA GLU A 54 10.34 5.27 0.51
C GLU A 54 9.27 5.69 1.53
N SER A 55 8.64 6.86 1.36
CA SER A 55 7.61 7.32 2.31
C SER A 55 6.34 6.46 2.29
N ALA A 56 5.98 5.91 1.15
CA ALA A 56 4.85 4.97 1.07
C ALA A 56 5.22 3.65 1.76
N GLU A 57 6.42 3.12 1.50
CA GLU A 57 6.89 1.88 2.13
C GLU A 57 6.99 2.02 3.66
N SER A 58 7.46 3.17 4.15
CA SER A 58 7.54 3.42 5.59
C SER A 58 6.16 3.51 6.24
N GLN A 59 5.18 4.12 5.57
CA GLN A 59 3.79 4.14 6.04
C GLN A 59 3.20 2.73 6.16
N PHE A 60 3.33 1.88 5.13
CA PHE A 60 2.85 0.50 5.20
C PHE A 60 3.62 -0.35 6.22
N ARG A 61 4.91 -0.09 6.42
CA ARG A 61 5.69 -0.73 7.49
C ARG A 61 5.18 -0.35 8.87
N ALA A 62 4.85 0.91 9.09
CA ALA A 62 4.22 1.38 10.33
C ALA A 62 2.83 0.75 10.53
N MET A 63 2.09 0.47 9.45
CA MET A 63 0.79 -0.21 9.49
C MET A 63 0.75 -1.56 10.18
N LYS A 64 1.89 -2.26 10.23
CA LYS A 64 1.97 -3.53 10.93
C LYS A 64 1.59 -3.43 12.40
N ALA A 65 1.92 -2.32 13.07
CA ALA A 65 1.70 -2.14 14.49
C ALA A 65 0.21 -2.17 14.89
N TYR A 66 -0.70 -1.89 13.95
CA TYR A 66 -2.13 -1.83 14.19
C TYR A 66 -2.95 -2.87 13.41
N LEU A 67 -2.39 -3.50 12.37
CA LEU A 67 -3.15 -4.44 11.52
C LEU A 67 -2.77 -5.91 11.70
N VAL A 68 -1.54 -6.22 12.09
CA VAL A 68 -1.11 -7.62 12.29
C VAL A 68 -1.94 -8.26 13.39
N GLY A 69 -2.43 -9.49 13.14
CA GLY A 69 -3.28 -10.24 14.06
C GLY A 69 -4.78 -10.05 13.84
N HIS A 70 -5.20 -9.06 13.05
CA HIS A 70 -6.61 -8.86 12.69
C HIS A 70 -7.02 -9.62 11.43
N ASP A 71 -8.32 -9.85 11.25
CA ASP A 71 -8.88 -10.46 10.04
C ASP A 71 -8.99 -9.41 8.91
N PRO A 72 -8.29 -9.61 7.77
CA PRO A 72 -8.30 -8.63 6.68
C PRO A 72 -9.67 -8.44 6.03
N ALA A 73 -10.61 -9.38 6.19
CA ALA A 73 -11.96 -9.27 5.65
C ALA A 73 -12.88 -8.36 6.49
N ARG A 74 -12.48 -7.97 7.70
CA ARG A 74 -13.25 -7.06 8.57
C ARG A 74 -12.99 -5.60 8.19
N LEU A 75 -13.41 -5.22 6.99
CA LEU A 75 -13.06 -3.94 6.35
C LEU A 75 -13.38 -2.70 7.19
N GLU A 76 -14.53 -2.66 7.88
CA GLU A 76 -14.86 -1.52 8.74
C GLU A 76 -13.94 -1.43 9.96
N GLU A 77 -13.57 -2.55 10.57
CA GLU A 77 -12.59 -2.57 11.65
C GLU A 77 -11.22 -2.09 11.17
N MET A 78 -10.77 -2.55 9.99
CA MET A 78 -9.52 -2.10 9.39
C MET A 78 -9.53 -0.60 9.14
N ARG A 79 -10.63 -0.07 8.60
CA ARG A 79 -10.81 1.36 8.38
C ARG A 79 -10.69 2.15 9.69
N PHE A 80 -11.33 1.68 10.76
CA PHE A 80 -11.22 2.31 12.07
C PHE A 80 -9.79 2.25 12.61
N LEU A 81 -9.11 1.10 12.57
CA LEU A 81 -7.73 0.98 13.05
C LEU A 81 -6.75 1.92 12.33
N ILE A 82 -6.95 2.14 11.03
CA ILE A 82 -6.11 3.03 10.21
C ILE A 82 -6.47 4.51 10.43
N SER A 83 -7.76 4.82 10.55
CA SER A 83 -8.27 6.19 10.51
C SER A 83 -8.68 6.71 11.88
N ASN A 84 -8.36 6.02 12.97
CA ASN A 84 -8.74 6.43 14.31
C ASN A 84 -8.03 7.74 14.67
N PRO A 85 -8.75 8.87 14.81
CA PRO A 85 -8.11 10.16 15.07
C PRO A 85 -7.63 10.30 16.53
N THR A 86 -7.90 9.33 17.39
CA THR A 86 -7.51 9.33 18.81
C THR A 86 -6.47 8.27 19.16
N ALA A 87 -5.96 7.52 18.18
CA ALA A 87 -4.90 6.53 18.36
C ALA A 87 -3.51 7.15 18.13
#